data_AF-A0A2R8ASV1-F1
#
_entry.id   AF-A0A2R8ASV1-F1
#
_cell.length_a   1.000
_cell.length_b   1.000
_cell.length_c   1.000
_cell.angle_alpha   90.00
_cell.angle_beta   90.00
_cell.angle_gamma   90.00
#
_symmetry.space_group_name_H-M   'P 1'
#
loop_
_entity.id
_entity.type
_entity.pdbx_description
1 polymer ?
#
loop_
_entity_poly.entity_id
_entity_poly.type
_entity_poly.pdbx_seq_one_letter_code
_entity_poly.pdbx_strand_id
1 'polypeptide(L)'
;MPHEVLTPAEARGSASKNRLRQYPGAKRGRERLLPFAQPQIKTALAFPEGAKFFVAGNCFGRNVEKALAKAGRSYLSSPRDLDLPGSATQQYNRYNIFNLDVSTNEVAWAVDPSAPSPDDALIQVGDEWVDLQIHLTFAHELETARAYRKEYNTSYSGIADADVVILSNSGIEQWYDAKTGLYLNGMPSAKMTAQEPNRYEFHRLDVEACEMSFRRAIEIVLANTRVSPIILLAVSPVARPFVYGQNDALIENYLAKSCQNVAAQNVCRDYAQVEYLPSLEFAMLSDFKFAYQTTSPNHSTQGHANRVVAEMLLRYEGESPGYHTLNAIGQVEALISAEEYDQAVNVAEDALESGALRSVDFDFHYSQALMRAKQRTRAADWLVGRLDEAHGNDKDKVFRLATNIVRSYGTQEQIDTLIAYAKTNGVEEGAIEQLQNAMASRPKTVAQSIDASAVASIVTLFRARDFESTATEIEKVFKRPDVTEATINRLLPLLIQSYMNTNRHQSAMEQLLDEIERNETPMPRWITLLVRLAASRADIAIIDRILSNRDKMDDVVDLSALERRRASLNGKAPDSVLEA
;
A
#
# COMPACT_ATOMS: atom_id res chain seq x y z
N MET A 1 -23.71 2.35 34.20
CA MET A 1 -23.13 1.68 35.38
C MET A 1 -21.62 1.63 35.21
N PRO A 2 -20.80 1.80 36.26
CA PRO A 2 -19.35 1.60 36.16
C PRO A 2 -19.05 0.15 35.75
N HIS A 3 -18.09 -0.02 34.83
CA HIS A 3 -17.68 -1.34 34.35
C HIS A 3 -16.89 -2.14 35.40
N GLU A 4 -16.07 -1.45 36.19
CA GLU A 4 -15.28 -2.05 37.27
C GLU A 4 -15.39 -1.17 38.53
N VAL A 5 -15.60 -1.80 39.68
CA VAL A 5 -15.63 -1.12 40.99
C VAL A 5 -14.68 -1.87 41.92
N LEU A 6 -13.52 -1.27 42.20
CA LEU A 6 -12.50 -1.82 43.08
C LEU A 6 -12.36 -0.99 44.35
N THR A 7 -12.02 -1.65 45.46
CA THR A 7 -11.49 -0.98 46.64
C THR A 7 -10.08 -0.41 46.36
N PRO A 8 -9.60 0.58 47.12
CA PRO A 8 -8.23 1.07 46.98
C PRO A 8 -7.14 0.01 47.19
N ALA A 9 -7.43 -1.06 47.94
CA ALA A 9 -6.50 -2.18 48.13
C ALA A 9 -6.41 -3.05 46.87
N GLU A 10 -7.54 -3.42 46.28
CA GLU A 10 -7.61 -4.16 45.02
C GLU A 10 -6.99 -3.38 43.87
N ALA A 11 -7.32 -2.09 43.74
CA ALA A 11 -6.72 -1.22 42.72
C ALA A 11 -5.19 -1.14 42.83
N ARG A 12 -4.65 -1.03 44.06
CA ARG A 12 -3.19 -1.08 44.30
C ARG A 12 -2.61 -2.45 43.99
N GLY A 13 -3.31 -3.53 44.33
CA GLY A 13 -2.94 -4.90 43.99
C GLY A 13 -2.82 -5.11 42.49
N SER A 14 -3.84 -4.72 41.72
CA SER A 14 -3.84 -4.76 40.25
C SER A 14 -2.73 -3.87 39.65
N ALA A 15 -2.59 -2.63 40.14
CA ALA A 15 -1.55 -1.71 39.67
C ALA A 15 -0.13 -2.27 39.91
N SER A 16 0.12 -2.94 41.04
CA SER A 16 1.43 -3.49 41.35
C SER A 16 1.89 -4.56 40.35
N LYS A 17 0.95 -5.31 39.76
CA LYS A 17 1.21 -6.32 38.73
C LYS A 17 1.47 -5.71 37.35
N ASN A 18 0.94 -4.53 37.07
CA ASN A 18 1.16 -3.82 35.82
C ASN A 18 2.46 -2.98 35.90
N ARG A 19 3.55 -3.53 35.37
CA ARG A 19 4.86 -2.84 35.26
C ARG A 19 4.82 -1.62 34.33
N LEU A 20 3.81 -1.54 33.46
CA LEU A 20 3.63 -0.51 32.43
C LEU A 20 2.50 0.47 32.76
N ARG A 21 2.01 0.49 34.01
CA ARG A 21 0.90 1.37 34.45
C ARG A 21 1.21 2.87 34.34
N GLN A 22 2.49 3.23 34.34
CA GLN A 22 2.90 4.63 34.25
C GLN A 22 3.04 5.01 32.78
N TYR A 23 2.38 6.09 32.38
CA TYR A 23 2.54 6.63 31.04
C TYR A 23 4.01 6.94 30.75
N PRO A 24 4.54 6.60 29.57
CA PRO A 24 5.91 6.91 29.19
C PRO A 24 6.24 8.39 29.36
N GLY A 25 7.40 8.67 29.95
CA GLY A 25 7.91 10.02 30.15
C GLY A 25 9.34 10.17 29.67
N ALA A 26 9.87 11.39 29.69
CA ALA A 26 11.22 11.68 29.18
C ALA A 26 12.34 10.83 29.80
N LYS A 27 12.17 10.41 31.07
CA LYS A 27 13.17 9.62 31.82
C LYS A 27 12.94 8.10 31.77
N ARG A 28 11.73 7.64 31.42
CA ARG A 28 11.36 6.21 31.53
C ARG A 28 10.28 5.85 30.52
N GLY A 29 10.50 4.79 29.75
CA GLY A 29 9.51 4.27 28.81
C GLY A 29 9.47 5.02 27.48
N ARG A 30 10.36 6.00 27.26
CA ARG A 30 10.39 6.84 26.06
C ARG A 30 10.53 6.00 24.79
N GLU A 31 11.33 4.94 24.86
CA GLU A 31 11.55 3.93 23.82
C GLU A 31 10.27 3.22 23.36
N ARG A 32 9.20 3.26 24.17
CA ARG A 32 7.89 2.69 23.83
C ARG A 32 6.99 3.63 23.02
N LEU A 33 7.38 4.90 22.89
CA LEU A 33 6.65 5.91 22.12
C LEU A 33 7.44 6.45 20.93
N LEU A 34 8.76 6.49 21.04
CA LEU A 34 9.63 7.12 20.04
C LEU A 34 10.64 6.12 19.47
N PRO A 35 10.87 6.14 18.15
CA PRO A 35 10.25 7.05 17.17
C PRO A 35 8.78 6.73 16.86
N PHE A 36 8.30 5.56 17.23
CA PHE A 36 6.91 5.13 17.07
C PHE A 36 6.43 4.35 18.29
N ALA A 37 5.11 4.28 18.46
CA ALA A 37 4.50 3.63 19.60
C ALA A 37 4.54 2.10 19.49
N GLN A 38 4.77 1.46 20.65
CA GLN A 38 4.78 0.02 20.84
C GLN A 38 3.94 -0.32 22.09
N PRO A 39 2.60 -0.23 22.01
CA PRO A 39 1.74 -0.73 23.07
C PRO A 39 1.96 -2.24 23.21
N GLN A 40 2.00 -2.70 24.46
CA GLN A 40 2.18 -4.12 24.74
C GLN A 40 0.85 -4.86 24.59
N ILE A 41 0.86 -5.98 23.88
CA ILE A 41 -0.27 -6.91 23.86
C ILE A 41 -0.25 -7.72 25.16
N LYS A 42 -1.39 -7.77 25.84
CA LYS A 42 -1.59 -8.63 27.01
C LYS A 42 -2.36 -9.85 26.54
N THR A 43 -1.77 -11.03 26.73
CA THR A 43 -2.40 -12.30 26.42
C THR A 43 -2.14 -13.30 27.55
N ALA A 44 -3.08 -14.22 27.73
CA ALA A 44 -2.88 -15.45 28.50
C ALA A 44 -2.91 -16.70 27.61
N LEU A 45 -3.06 -16.51 26.30
CA LEU A 45 -3.15 -17.55 25.29
C LEU A 45 -1.79 -17.74 24.60
N ALA A 46 -1.63 -18.88 23.93
CA ALA A 46 -0.47 -19.17 23.11
C ALA A 46 -0.96 -19.73 21.77
N PHE A 47 -0.30 -19.35 20.67
CA PHE A 47 -0.62 -19.96 19.39
C PHE A 47 -0.10 -21.40 19.34
N PRO A 48 -0.85 -22.34 18.74
CA PRO A 48 -0.33 -23.67 18.51
C PRO A 48 0.87 -23.62 17.56
N GLU A 49 1.77 -24.59 17.68
CA GLU A 49 2.90 -24.72 16.76
C GLU A 49 2.37 -24.89 15.32
N GLY A 50 2.89 -24.09 14.39
CA GLY A 50 2.44 -24.13 13.00
C GLY A 50 1.04 -23.57 12.76
N ALA A 51 0.52 -22.74 13.67
CA ALA A 51 -0.81 -22.12 13.58
C ALA A 51 -1.10 -21.56 12.18
N LYS A 52 -2.30 -21.87 11.69
CA LYS A 52 -2.88 -21.33 10.46
C LYS A 52 -3.76 -20.13 10.78
N PHE A 53 -3.49 -19.02 10.11
CA PHE A 53 -4.19 -17.77 10.33
C PHE A 53 -5.31 -17.57 9.30
N PHE A 54 -6.39 -16.91 9.68
CA PHE A 54 -7.38 -16.38 8.75
C PHE A 54 -7.63 -14.90 9.05
N VAL A 55 -7.56 -14.03 8.05
CA VAL A 55 -7.70 -12.58 8.23
C VAL A 55 -8.91 -12.08 7.45
N ALA A 56 -9.93 -11.60 8.17
CA ALA A 56 -11.08 -10.91 7.61
C ALA A 56 -11.01 -9.41 7.92
N GLY A 57 -11.14 -8.57 6.89
CA GLY A 57 -11.15 -7.12 7.07
C GLY A 57 -10.72 -6.33 5.84
N ASN A 58 -10.48 -5.04 6.06
CA ASN A 58 -10.12 -4.10 4.99
C ASN A 58 -8.64 -4.25 4.54
N CYS A 59 -8.13 -3.26 3.79
CA CYS A 59 -6.76 -3.27 3.27
C CYS A 59 -5.66 -3.36 4.35
N PHE A 60 -5.95 -3.05 5.62
CA PHE A 60 -5.03 -3.36 6.71
C PHE A 60 -4.88 -4.88 6.92
N GLY A 61 -5.97 -5.65 6.84
CA GLY A 61 -5.92 -7.12 6.92
C GLY A 61 -5.03 -7.73 5.83
N ARG A 62 -5.06 -7.14 4.63
CA ARG A 62 -4.15 -7.50 3.54
C ARG A 62 -2.67 -7.22 3.85
N ASN A 63 -2.37 -6.20 4.65
CA ASN A 63 -1.00 -5.94 5.12
C ASN A 63 -0.61 -6.90 6.25
N VAL A 64 -1.57 -7.32 7.09
CA VAL A 64 -1.37 -8.35 8.12
C VAL A 64 -1.03 -9.69 7.48
N GLU A 65 -1.74 -10.13 6.44
CA GLU A 65 -1.42 -11.35 5.67
C GLU A 65 0.00 -11.31 5.09
N LYS A 66 0.41 -10.18 4.51
CA LYS A 66 1.78 -9.99 4.01
C LYS A 66 2.80 -10.08 5.13
N ALA A 67 2.52 -9.52 6.30
CA ALA A 67 3.40 -9.62 7.45
C ALA A 67 3.49 -11.08 7.96
N LEU A 68 2.38 -11.80 8.04
CA LEU A 68 2.35 -13.22 8.39
C LEU A 68 3.21 -14.06 7.42
N ALA A 69 3.06 -13.87 6.11
CA ALA A 69 3.91 -14.54 5.12
C ALA A 69 5.40 -14.21 5.31
N LYS A 70 5.76 -12.95 5.55
CA LYS A 70 7.15 -12.53 5.81
C LYS A 70 7.73 -13.14 7.08
N ALA A 71 6.89 -13.45 8.06
CA ALA A 71 7.27 -14.17 9.27
C ALA A 71 7.30 -15.70 9.10
N GLY A 72 7.03 -16.23 7.90
CA GLY A 72 6.97 -17.67 7.66
C GLY A 72 5.71 -18.33 8.24
N ARG A 73 4.65 -17.56 8.51
CA ARG A 73 3.37 -18.05 9.01
C ARG A 73 2.41 -18.32 7.85
N SER A 74 1.65 -19.41 7.95
CA SER A 74 0.62 -19.77 6.98
C SER A 74 -0.66 -19.00 7.25
N TYR A 75 -1.31 -18.51 6.20
CA TYR A 75 -2.66 -17.96 6.30
C TYR A 75 -3.56 -18.56 5.20
N LEU A 76 -4.85 -18.67 5.50
CA LEU A 76 -5.88 -19.36 4.70
C LEU A 76 -6.87 -18.39 4.03
N SER A 77 -6.78 -17.11 4.33
CA SER A 77 -7.61 -16.06 3.73
C SER A 77 -7.02 -15.53 2.42
N SER A 78 -7.87 -14.94 1.58
CA SER A 78 -7.48 -14.25 0.34
C SER A 78 -6.58 -15.07 -0.59
N PRO A 79 -6.97 -16.30 -0.99
CA PRO A 79 -6.20 -17.10 -1.93
C PRO A 79 -5.93 -16.34 -3.23
N ARG A 80 -4.82 -16.69 -3.87
CA ARG A 80 -4.43 -16.17 -5.18
C ARG A 80 -4.97 -17.07 -6.28
N ASP A 81 -5.01 -16.52 -7.49
CA ASP A 81 -5.31 -17.26 -8.72
C ASP A 81 -6.72 -17.86 -8.75
N LEU A 82 -7.69 -17.12 -8.20
CA LEU A 82 -9.10 -17.49 -8.35
C LEU A 82 -9.55 -17.28 -9.79
N ASP A 83 -10.51 -18.11 -10.23
CA ASP A 83 -11.19 -17.95 -11.51
C ASP A 83 -12.21 -16.80 -11.44
N LEU A 84 -11.69 -15.59 -11.23
CA LEU A 84 -12.44 -14.36 -11.07
C LEU A 84 -11.95 -13.32 -12.10
N PRO A 85 -12.82 -12.43 -12.59
CA PRO A 85 -12.42 -11.48 -13.61
C PRO A 85 -11.41 -10.43 -13.10
N GLY A 86 -10.56 -9.93 -14.00
CA GLY A 86 -9.60 -8.85 -13.72
C GLY A 86 -8.23 -9.33 -13.27
N SER A 87 -7.31 -8.38 -13.12
CA SER A 87 -5.93 -8.62 -12.68
C SER A 87 -5.87 -9.21 -11.27
N ALA A 88 -4.77 -9.90 -10.94
CA ALA A 88 -4.51 -10.40 -9.58
C ALA A 88 -4.64 -9.30 -8.50
N THR A 89 -4.23 -8.07 -8.80
CA THR A 89 -4.43 -6.92 -7.91
C THR A 89 -5.90 -6.57 -7.70
N GLN A 90 -6.69 -6.58 -8.77
CA GLN A 90 -8.14 -6.34 -8.67
C GLN A 90 -8.83 -7.45 -7.87
N GLN A 91 -8.48 -8.72 -8.12
CA GLN A 91 -9.01 -9.84 -7.35
C GLN A 91 -8.65 -9.73 -5.86
N TYR A 92 -7.39 -9.43 -5.54
CA TYR A 92 -6.93 -9.25 -4.17
C TYR A 92 -7.65 -8.10 -3.45
N ASN A 93 -7.99 -7.02 -4.17
CA ASN A 93 -8.72 -5.89 -3.62
C ASN A 93 -10.18 -6.20 -3.28
N ARG A 94 -10.77 -7.29 -3.81
CA ARG A 94 -12.16 -7.69 -3.51
C ARG A 94 -12.36 -8.09 -2.05
N TYR A 95 -11.30 -8.57 -1.42
CA TYR A 95 -11.34 -8.93 0.00
C TYR A 95 -11.28 -7.71 0.93
N ASN A 96 -11.16 -6.48 0.41
CA ASN A 96 -11.19 -5.29 1.24
C ASN A 96 -12.62 -4.98 1.71
N ILE A 97 -12.96 -5.49 2.89
CA ILE A 97 -14.28 -5.30 3.50
C ILE A 97 -14.16 -4.32 4.68
N PHE A 98 -14.92 -3.22 4.65
CA PHE A 98 -14.85 -2.16 5.66
C PHE A 98 -15.72 -2.37 6.90
N ASN A 99 -16.63 -3.35 6.82
CA ASN A 99 -17.68 -3.58 7.79
C ASN A 99 -17.74 -5.07 8.13
N LEU A 100 -17.60 -5.42 9.40
CA LEU A 100 -17.51 -6.82 9.82
C LEU A 100 -18.75 -7.64 9.44
N ASP A 101 -19.93 -7.02 9.40
CA ASP A 101 -21.18 -7.68 9.02
C ASP A 101 -21.18 -8.23 7.60
N VAL A 102 -20.47 -7.57 6.68
CA VAL A 102 -20.29 -8.02 5.30
C VAL A 102 -19.39 -9.25 5.27
N SER A 103 -18.26 -9.22 5.99
CA SER A 103 -17.40 -10.41 6.13
C SER A 103 -18.12 -11.56 6.83
N THR A 104 -19.03 -11.24 7.74
CA THR A 104 -19.83 -12.22 8.47
C THR A 104 -20.80 -12.96 7.56
N ASN A 105 -21.37 -12.29 6.54
CA ASN A 105 -22.17 -12.97 5.51
C ASN A 105 -21.31 -14.02 4.78
N GLU A 106 -20.13 -13.62 4.30
CA GLU A 106 -19.24 -14.52 3.55
C GLU A 106 -18.78 -15.72 4.39
N VAL A 107 -18.43 -15.48 5.66
CA VAL A 107 -18.10 -16.55 6.59
C VAL A 107 -19.30 -17.47 6.81
N ALA A 108 -20.48 -16.93 7.12
CA ALA A 108 -21.68 -17.74 7.35
C ALA A 108 -21.99 -18.64 6.14
N TRP A 109 -22.03 -18.09 4.93
CA TRP A 109 -22.26 -18.87 3.72
C TRP A 109 -21.21 -19.94 3.47
N ALA A 110 -19.96 -19.68 3.83
CA ALA A 110 -18.86 -20.62 3.60
C ALA A 110 -18.83 -21.79 4.59
N VAL A 111 -19.32 -21.61 5.83
CA VAL A 111 -19.14 -22.61 6.90
C VAL A 111 -20.42 -23.04 7.63
N ASP A 112 -21.51 -22.30 7.55
CA ASP A 112 -22.80 -22.63 8.19
C ASP A 112 -23.78 -23.21 7.15
N PRO A 113 -24.10 -24.51 7.21
CA PRO A 113 -25.04 -25.13 6.29
C PRO A 113 -26.48 -24.60 6.38
N SER A 114 -26.80 -23.88 7.46
CA SER A 114 -28.12 -23.25 7.66
C SER A 114 -28.20 -21.82 7.13
N ALA A 115 -27.08 -21.26 6.67
CA ALA A 115 -27.05 -19.92 6.13
C ALA A 115 -27.92 -19.80 4.85
N PRO A 116 -28.50 -18.61 4.58
CA PRO A 116 -29.18 -18.33 3.32
C PRO A 116 -28.26 -18.54 2.10
N SER A 117 -28.85 -18.58 0.90
CA SER A 117 -28.04 -18.77 -0.31
C SER A 117 -27.11 -17.58 -0.55
N PRO A 118 -25.83 -17.79 -0.89
CA PRO A 118 -24.94 -16.69 -1.29
C PRO A 118 -25.41 -16.00 -2.58
N ASP A 119 -26.29 -16.63 -3.36
CA ASP A 119 -26.94 -16.02 -4.53
C ASP A 119 -27.87 -14.86 -4.16
N ASP A 120 -28.33 -14.77 -2.90
CA ASP A 120 -29.20 -13.67 -2.45
C ASP A 120 -28.48 -12.31 -2.48
N ALA A 121 -27.15 -12.32 -2.54
CA ALA A 121 -26.35 -11.11 -2.74
C ALA A 121 -26.38 -10.58 -4.19
N LEU A 122 -26.84 -11.38 -5.16
CA LEU A 122 -26.91 -10.99 -6.57
C LEU A 122 -28.16 -10.13 -6.84
N ILE A 123 -27.95 -8.95 -7.41
CA ILE A 123 -28.99 -7.96 -7.67
C ILE A 123 -29.09 -7.75 -9.19
N GLN A 124 -30.25 -8.04 -9.77
CA GLN A 124 -30.50 -7.79 -11.19
C GLN A 124 -30.59 -6.28 -11.48
N VAL A 125 -29.87 -5.80 -12.49
CA VAL A 125 -29.84 -4.39 -12.92
C VAL A 125 -29.92 -4.27 -14.44
N GLY A 126 -31.13 -4.46 -14.99
CA GLY A 126 -31.30 -4.63 -16.44
C GLY A 126 -31.03 -6.08 -16.82
N ASP A 127 -30.14 -6.32 -17.78
CA ASP A 127 -29.82 -7.67 -18.27
C ASP A 127 -28.64 -8.33 -17.52
N GLU A 128 -28.00 -7.59 -16.62
CA GLU A 128 -26.86 -8.05 -15.82
C GLU A 128 -27.22 -8.22 -14.34
N TRP A 129 -26.40 -9.00 -13.65
CA TRP A 129 -26.45 -9.25 -12.22
C TRP A 129 -25.22 -8.68 -11.55
N VAL A 130 -25.46 -7.79 -10.60
CA VAL A 130 -24.44 -7.08 -9.83
C VAL A 130 -24.31 -7.70 -8.45
N ASP A 131 -23.10 -7.73 -7.92
CA ASP A 131 -22.88 -8.10 -6.52
C ASP A 131 -22.29 -6.96 -5.67
N LEU A 132 -23.05 -6.54 -4.67
CA LEU A 132 -22.64 -5.51 -3.73
C LEU A 132 -21.85 -6.04 -2.52
N GLN A 133 -21.63 -7.35 -2.37
CA GLN A 133 -20.66 -7.92 -1.41
C GLN A 133 -19.22 -7.77 -1.91
N ILE A 134 -18.96 -8.01 -3.19
CA ILE A 134 -17.64 -7.90 -3.83
C ILE A 134 -17.38 -6.44 -4.23
N HIS A 135 -18.08 -5.95 -5.26
CA HIS A 135 -17.87 -4.60 -5.81
C HIS A 135 -18.91 -4.24 -6.89
N LEU A 136 -19.27 -2.96 -7.00
CA LEU A 136 -20.21 -2.43 -8.02
C LEU A 136 -19.83 -2.71 -9.49
N THR A 137 -18.54 -2.90 -9.78
CA THR A 137 -18.05 -3.20 -11.14
C THR A 137 -18.12 -4.70 -11.47
N PHE A 138 -18.63 -5.51 -10.54
CA PHE A 138 -18.89 -6.92 -10.77
C PHE A 138 -20.31 -7.02 -11.35
N ALA A 139 -20.41 -7.09 -12.68
CA ALA A 139 -21.68 -7.16 -13.40
C ALA A 139 -21.53 -8.18 -14.54
N HIS A 140 -22.36 -9.22 -14.54
CA HIS A 140 -22.30 -10.33 -15.50
C HIS A 140 -23.69 -10.91 -15.76
N GLU A 141 -23.86 -11.73 -16.79
CA GLU A 141 -25.03 -12.60 -16.91
C GLU A 141 -25.17 -13.54 -15.68
N LEU A 142 -26.41 -13.94 -15.37
CA LEU A 142 -26.75 -14.63 -14.11
C LEU A 142 -25.85 -15.83 -13.79
N GLU A 143 -25.68 -16.74 -14.75
CA GLU A 143 -24.94 -17.99 -14.52
C GLU A 143 -23.45 -17.73 -14.26
N THR A 144 -22.86 -16.75 -14.96
CA THR A 144 -21.47 -16.32 -14.73
C THR A 144 -21.34 -15.59 -13.38
N ALA A 145 -22.30 -14.73 -13.02
CA ALA A 145 -22.34 -14.06 -11.73
C ALA A 145 -22.42 -15.07 -10.56
N ARG A 146 -23.23 -16.12 -10.72
CA ARG A 146 -23.33 -17.24 -9.76
C ARG A 146 -22.03 -18.03 -9.63
N ALA A 147 -21.40 -18.38 -10.76
CA ALA A 147 -20.13 -19.09 -10.76
C ALA A 147 -19.06 -18.30 -10.00
N TYR A 148 -18.91 -17.01 -10.30
CA TYR A 148 -17.95 -16.15 -9.61
C TYR A 148 -18.31 -15.88 -8.13
N ARG A 149 -19.60 -15.74 -7.78
CA ARG A 149 -20.05 -15.67 -6.37
C ARG A 149 -19.62 -16.90 -5.61
N LYS A 150 -19.86 -18.09 -6.19
CA LYS A 150 -19.51 -19.37 -5.59
C LYS A 150 -18.00 -19.49 -5.41
N GLU A 151 -17.21 -19.12 -6.41
CA GLU A 151 -15.74 -19.12 -6.33
C GLU A 151 -15.24 -18.19 -5.22
N TYR A 152 -15.74 -16.95 -5.20
CA TYR A 152 -15.40 -15.97 -4.17
C TYR A 152 -15.82 -16.44 -2.77
N ASN A 153 -17.02 -16.96 -2.58
CA ASN A 153 -17.48 -17.42 -1.27
C ASN A 153 -16.71 -18.67 -0.81
N THR A 154 -16.42 -19.61 -1.71
CA THR A 154 -15.62 -20.82 -1.40
C THR A 154 -14.24 -20.46 -0.86
N SER A 155 -13.67 -19.34 -1.28
CA SER A 155 -12.39 -18.83 -0.77
C SER A 155 -12.38 -18.52 0.73
N TYR A 156 -13.55 -18.33 1.36
CA TYR A 156 -13.69 -18.10 2.81
C TYR A 156 -13.70 -19.41 3.62
N SER A 157 -13.89 -20.57 2.99
CA SER A 157 -14.02 -21.87 3.70
C SER A 157 -12.82 -22.23 4.56
N GLY A 158 -11.63 -21.70 4.23
CA GLY A 158 -10.41 -21.88 5.02
C GLY A 158 -10.53 -21.41 6.47
N ILE A 159 -11.49 -20.53 6.79
CA ILE A 159 -11.74 -20.11 8.18
C ILE A 159 -12.10 -21.28 9.09
N ALA A 160 -12.76 -22.33 8.57
CA ALA A 160 -13.16 -23.52 9.34
C ALA A 160 -11.97 -24.29 9.93
N ASP A 161 -10.80 -24.18 9.28
CA ASP A 161 -9.56 -24.90 9.61
C ASP A 161 -8.47 -23.96 10.17
N ALA A 162 -8.80 -22.69 10.45
CA ALA A 162 -7.86 -21.72 11.00
C ALA A 162 -7.74 -21.86 12.52
N ASP A 163 -6.51 -21.87 13.04
CA ASP A 163 -6.22 -21.89 14.48
C ASP A 163 -6.34 -20.48 15.10
N VAL A 164 -6.10 -19.46 14.27
CA VAL A 164 -6.17 -18.05 14.68
C VAL A 164 -6.99 -17.27 13.65
N VAL A 165 -8.05 -16.60 14.09
CA VAL A 165 -8.90 -15.75 13.24
C VAL A 165 -8.71 -14.30 13.65
N ILE A 166 -8.29 -13.44 12.72
CA ILE A 166 -8.16 -12.00 12.92
C ILE A 166 -9.35 -11.31 12.26
N LEU A 167 -10.20 -10.69 13.07
CA LEU A 167 -11.36 -9.91 12.62
C LEU A 167 -11.04 -8.42 12.75
N SER A 168 -10.77 -7.77 11.62
CA SER A 168 -10.34 -6.39 11.53
C SER A 168 -11.43 -5.48 10.96
N ASN A 169 -11.94 -4.55 11.76
CA ASN A 169 -13.03 -3.64 11.35
C ASN A 169 -12.67 -2.16 11.55
N SER A 170 -13.31 -1.24 10.82
CA SER A 170 -13.09 0.21 11.00
C SER A 170 -14.29 1.11 10.71
N GLY A 171 -15.40 0.58 10.18
CA GLY A 171 -16.58 1.36 9.80
C GLY A 171 -17.72 1.27 10.80
N ILE A 172 -18.52 2.33 10.91
CA ILE A 172 -19.83 2.32 11.60
C ILE A 172 -20.98 2.65 10.64
N GLU A 173 -20.71 2.73 9.35
CA GLU A 173 -21.67 3.13 8.34
C GLU A 173 -21.81 2.01 7.31
N GLN A 174 -23.01 1.48 7.14
CA GLN A 174 -23.25 0.28 6.34
C GLN A 174 -24.51 0.44 5.50
N TRP A 175 -24.50 -0.16 4.31
CA TRP A 175 -25.71 -0.29 3.51
C TRP A 175 -26.37 -1.63 3.82
N TYR A 176 -27.69 -1.64 3.90
CA TYR A 176 -28.48 -2.81 4.24
C TYR A 176 -29.54 -3.05 3.17
N ASP A 177 -29.68 -4.30 2.76
CA ASP A 177 -30.73 -4.74 1.86
C ASP A 177 -31.88 -5.35 2.68
N ALA A 178 -32.94 -4.57 2.89
CA ALA A 178 -34.09 -4.96 3.68
C ALA A 178 -34.89 -6.13 3.06
N LYS A 179 -34.70 -6.42 1.77
CA LYS A 179 -35.36 -7.54 1.09
C LYS A 179 -34.69 -8.87 1.42
N THR A 180 -33.36 -8.89 1.51
CA THR A 180 -32.56 -10.11 1.71
C THR A 180 -32.01 -10.25 3.14
N GLY A 181 -32.06 -9.18 3.93
CA GLY A 181 -31.50 -9.14 5.28
C GLY A 181 -29.97 -9.03 5.31
N LEU A 182 -29.35 -8.59 4.20
CA LEU A 182 -27.90 -8.59 4.03
C LEU A 182 -27.31 -7.18 4.18
N TYR A 183 -26.22 -7.07 4.95
CA TYR A 183 -25.35 -5.91 4.89
C TYR A 183 -24.45 -5.96 3.65
N LEU A 184 -24.24 -4.82 3.01
CA LEU A 184 -23.58 -4.68 1.71
C LEU A 184 -22.23 -3.96 1.84
N ASN A 185 -21.25 -4.36 1.03
CA ASN A 185 -19.94 -3.69 0.96
C ASN A 185 -20.00 -2.41 0.10
N GLY A 186 -20.81 -2.45 -0.96
CA GLY A 186 -21.02 -1.35 -1.90
C GLY A 186 -22.33 -0.59 -1.68
N MET A 187 -22.32 0.71 -2.00
CA MET A 187 -23.53 1.54 -2.05
C MET A 187 -24.41 1.13 -3.23
N PRO A 188 -25.72 0.90 -3.05
CA PRO A 188 -26.65 0.70 -4.15
C PRO A 188 -26.64 1.88 -5.13
N SER A 189 -26.65 1.60 -6.44
CA SER A 189 -26.65 2.64 -7.47
C SER A 189 -27.99 3.37 -7.56
N ALA A 190 -28.00 4.58 -8.14
CA ALA A 190 -29.25 5.32 -8.39
C ALA A 190 -30.27 4.52 -9.22
N LYS A 191 -29.80 3.69 -10.16
CA LYS A 191 -30.64 2.79 -10.95
C LYS A 191 -31.29 1.73 -10.07
N MET A 192 -30.52 1.09 -9.18
CA MET A 192 -31.04 0.10 -8.22
C MET A 192 -32.07 0.71 -7.28
N THR A 193 -31.81 1.90 -6.73
CA THR A 193 -32.73 2.59 -5.80
C THR A 193 -34.00 3.08 -6.49
N ALA A 194 -33.93 3.46 -7.76
CA ALA A 194 -35.10 3.84 -8.54
C ALA A 194 -35.98 2.64 -8.92
N GLN A 195 -35.35 1.48 -9.19
CA GLN A 195 -36.06 0.24 -9.52
C GLN A 195 -36.75 -0.39 -8.31
N GLU A 196 -36.12 -0.32 -7.14
CA GLU A 196 -36.63 -0.90 -5.89
C GLU A 196 -36.68 0.18 -4.78
N PRO A 197 -37.63 1.14 -4.85
CA PRO A 197 -37.78 2.15 -3.82
C PRO A 197 -38.05 1.48 -2.47
N ASN A 198 -37.31 1.86 -1.43
CA ASN A 198 -37.37 1.33 -0.06
C ASN A 198 -36.69 -0.03 0.19
N ARG A 199 -36.01 -0.64 -0.80
CA ARG A 199 -35.24 -1.87 -0.54
C ARG A 199 -33.99 -1.64 0.27
N TYR A 200 -33.32 -0.50 0.06
CA TYR A 200 -31.99 -0.26 0.60
C TYR A 200 -32.02 0.80 1.69
N GLU A 201 -31.36 0.49 2.79
CA GLU A 201 -31.28 1.32 3.99
C GLU A 201 -29.82 1.68 4.28
N PHE A 202 -29.62 2.87 4.85
CA PHE A 202 -28.33 3.29 5.36
C PHE A 202 -28.33 3.19 6.88
N HIS A 203 -27.49 2.31 7.42
CA HIS A 203 -27.36 2.10 8.85
C HIS A 203 -26.11 2.78 9.37
N ARG A 204 -26.28 3.51 10.48
CA ARG A 204 -25.18 4.07 11.26
C ARG A 204 -25.18 3.44 12.63
N LEU A 205 -24.13 2.69 12.93
CA LEU A 205 -23.98 1.89 14.13
C LEU A 205 -23.46 2.75 15.29
N ASP A 206 -24.03 2.53 16.48
CA ASP A 206 -23.45 2.96 17.74
C ASP A 206 -22.59 1.85 18.35
N VAL A 207 -22.11 2.04 19.59
CA VAL A 207 -21.27 1.06 20.28
C VAL A 207 -21.99 -0.28 20.46
N GLU A 208 -23.25 -0.28 20.88
CA GLU A 208 -24.02 -1.51 21.14
C GLU A 208 -24.24 -2.30 19.83
N ALA A 209 -24.57 -1.60 18.75
CA ALA A 209 -24.70 -2.23 17.44
C ALA A 209 -23.36 -2.80 16.92
N CYS A 210 -22.24 -2.12 17.20
CA CYS A 210 -20.91 -2.67 16.90
C CYS A 210 -20.62 -3.92 17.75
N GLU A 211 -20.99 -3.94 19.03
CA GLU A 211 -20.84 -5.13 19.89
C GLU A 211 -21.64 -6.32 19.35
N MET A 212 -22.88 -6.10 18.94
CA MET A 212 -23.71 -7.15 18.32
C MET A 212 -23.09 -7.70 17.04
N SER A 213 -22.51 -6.84 16.20
CA SER A 213 -21.77 -7.24 14.99
C SER A 213 -20.59 -8.16 15.33
N PHE A 214 -19.76 -7.78 16.31
CA PHE A 214 -18.65 -8.61 16.77
C PHE A 214 -19.11 -9.95 17.35
N ARG A 215 -20.14 -9.95 18.21
CA ARG A 215 -20.69 -11.18 18.79
C ARG A 215 -21.17 -12.14 17.71
N ARG A 216 -21.95 -11.64 16.75
CA ARG A 216 -22.46 -12.43 15.64
C ARG A 216 -21.32 -13.09 14.84
N ALA A 217 -20.28 -12.33 14.49
CA ALA A 217 -19.12 -12.87 13.79
C ALA A 217 -18.40 -13.95 14.61
N ILE A 218 -18.16 -13.68 15.91
CA ILE A 218 -17.51 -14.62 16.83
C ILE A 218 -18.35 -15.91 16.96
N GLU A 219 -19.64 -15.80 17.20
CA GLU A 219 -20.54 -16.93 17.39
C GLU A 219 -20.60 -17.81 16.15
N ILE A 220 -20.68 -17.21 14.95
CA ILE A 220 -20.64 -17.96 13.69
C ILE A 220 -19.31 -18.71 13.54
N VAL A 221 -18.18 -18.04 13.79
CA VAL A 221 -16.85 -18.67 13.72
C VAL A 221 -16.74 -19.81 14.73
N LEU A 222 -17.09 -19.59 16.00
CA LEU A 222 -16.97 -20.60 17.05
C LEU A 222 -17.92 -21.79 16.86
N ALA A 223 -19.12 -21.56 16.31
CA ALA A 223 -20.09 -22.63 16.06
C ALA A 223 -19.71 -23.53 14.87
N ASN A 224 -18.94 -23.01 13.91
CA ASN A 224 -18.72 -23.66 12.62
C ASN A 224 -17.24 -23.96 12.31
N THR A 225 -16.33 -23.76 13.26
CA THR A 225 -14.91 -24.11 13.11
C THR A 225 -14.59 -25.44 13.79
N ARG A 226 -13.63 -26.17 13.24
CA ARG A 226 -13.25 -27.51 13.74
C ARG A 226 -12.26 -27.49 14.89
N VAL A 227 -11.52 -26.38 15.04
CA VAL A 227 -10.32 -26.28 15.89
C VAL A 227 -10.47 -25.33 17.08
N SER A 228 -11.65 -24.74 17.30
CA SER A 228 -11.91 -23.74 18.37
C SER A 228 -10.85 -22.63 18.38
N PRO A 229 -10.83 -21.75 17.37
CA PRO A 229 -9.74 -20.80 17.14
C PRO A 229 -9.60 -19.77 18.26
N ILE A 230 -8.38 -19.26 18.38
CA ILE A 230 -8.13 -17.97 19.04
C ILE A 230 -8.63 -16.87 18.10
N ILE A 231 -9.51 -15.99 18.57
CA ILE A 231 -10.03 -14.88 17.78
C ILE A 231 -9.40 -13.57 18.25
N LEU A 232 -8.78 -12.83 17.34
CA LEU A 232 -8.21 -11.52 17.59
C LEU A 232 -9.09 -10.44 16.97
N LEU A 233 -9.70 -9.60 17.81
CA LEU A 233 -10.44 -8.43 17.35
C LEU A 233 -9.47 -7.27 17.16
N ALA A 234 -9.47 -6.68 15.98
CA ALA A 234 -8.63 -5.55 15.63
C ALA A 234 -9.48 -4.37 15.12
N VAL A 235 -9.19 -3.16 15.59
CA VAL A 235 -9.70 -1.96 14.92
C VAL A 235 -8.66 -1.46 13.94
N SER A 236 -9.03 -1.46 12.66
CA SER A 236 -8.13 -1.03 11.60
C SER A 236 -7.92 0.49 11.64
N PRO A 237 -6.66 0.96 11.49
CA PRO A 237 -6.35 2.39 11.47
C PRO A 237 -6.76 3.07 10.15
N VAL A 238 -7.13 2.29 9.13
CA VAL A 238 -7.50 2.77 7.80
C VAL A 238 -8.74 3.67 7.87
N ALA A 239 -8.76 4.71 7.06
CA ALA A 239 -9.92 5.59 6.93
C ALA A 239 -10.75 5.19 5.72
N ARG A 240 -12.07 5.19 5.87
CA ARG A 240 -12.98 5.07 4.73
C ARG A 240 -12.85 6.34 3.87
N PRO A 241 -12.70 6.19 2.55
CA PRO A 241 -12.55 7.34 1.66
C PRO A 241 -13.84 8.16 1.56
N PHE A 242 -15.00 7.52 1.75
CA PHE A 242 -16.31 8.16 1.74
C PHE A 242 -17.05 7.85 3.04
N VAL A 243 -17.64 8.89 3.60
CA VAL A 243 -18.57 8.81 4.73
C VAL A 243 -19.90 9.43 4.30
N TYR A 244 -20.98 8.96 4.89
CA TYR A 244 -22.34 9.41 4.58
C TYR A 244 -22.99 10.18 5.73
N GLY A 245 -22.34 10.20 6.90
CA GLY A 245 -22.66 11.08 8.00
C GLY A 245 -22.57 12.56 7.61
N GLN A 246 -23.19 13.41 8.43
CA GLN A 246 -23.27 14.85 8.19
C GLN A 246 -22.01 15.63 8.62
N ASN A 247 -21.08 14.99 9.33
CA ASN A 247 -19.85 15.65 9.79
C ASN A 247 -18.71 15.50 8.78
N ASP A 248 -17.62 16.22 9.05
CA ASP A 248 -16.36 16.06 8.32
C ASP A 248 -15.85 14.61 8.36
N ALA A 249 -15.27 14.14 7.25
CA ALA A 249 -14.82 12.77 7.10
C ALA A 249 -13.75 12.35 8.12
N LEU A 250 -12.92 13.27 8.61
CA LEU A 250 -11.94 12.99 9.67
C LEU A 250 -12.63 12.75 11.00
N ILE A 251 -13.67 13.55 11.31
CA ILE A 251 -14.48 13.40 12.52
C ILE A 251 -15.24 12.07 12.48
N GLU A 252 -15.88 11.76 11.35
CA GLU A 252 -16.62 10.50 11.19
C GLU A 252 -15.72 9.27 11.29
N ASN A 253 -14.54 9.31 10.65
CA ASN A 253 -13.58 8.22 10.74
C ASN A 253 -13.01 8.05 12.16
N TYR A 254 -12.81 9.15 12.90
CA TYR A 254 -12.37 9.09 14.28
C TYR A 254 -13.46 8.51 15.20
N LEU A 255 -14.70 8.96 15.03
CA LEU A 255 -15.86 8.43 15.76
C LEU A 255 -16.03 6.93 15.49
N ALA A 256 -15.96 6.51 14.23
CA ALA A 256 -16.07 5.11 13.84
C ALA A 256 -15.05 4.23 14.57
N LYS A 257 -13.77 4.63 14.56
CA LYS A 257 -12.69 3.92 15.26
C LYS A 257 -12.90 3.88 16.77
N SER A 258 -13.38 4.98 17.34
CA SER A 258 -13.66 5.08 18.78
C SER A 258 -14.80 4.13 19.19
N CYS A 259 -15.90 4.11 18.45
CA CYS A 259 -17.01 3.19 18.71
C CYS A 259 -16.58 1.73 18.58
N GLN A 260 -15.88 1.38 17.49
CA GLN A 260 -15.39 0.03 17.25
C GLN A 260 -14.38 -0.42 18.32
N ASN A 261 -13.53 0.49 18.80
CA ASN A 261 -12.53 0.17 19.84
C ASN A 261 -13.18 -0.15 21.18
N VAL A 262 -14.17 0.65 21.60
CA VAL A 262 -14.94 0.37 22.81
C VAL A 262 -15.70 -0.95 22.67
N ALA A 263 -16.38 -1.15 21.54
CA ALA A 263 -17.15 -2.37 21.29
C ALA A 263 -16.28 -3.64 21.30
N ALA A 264 -15.14 -3.63 20.60
CA ALA A 264 -14.21 -4.76 20.57
C ALA A 264 -13.70 -5.10 21.98
N GLN A 265 -13.29 -4.10 22.77
CA GLN A 265 -12.86 -4.31 24.15
C GLN A 265 -13.98 -4.81 25.06
N ASN A 266 -15.22 -4.41 24.79
CA ASN A 266 -16.37 -4.91 25.52
C ASN A 266 -16.60 -6.39 25.26
N VAL A 267 -16.63 -6.78 23.99
CA VAL A 267 -16.88 -8.16 23.57
C VAL A 267 -15.76 -9.13 23.96
N CYS A 268 -14.49 -8.70 23.94
CA CYS A 268 -13.37 -9.57 24.36
C CYS A 268 -13.49 -10.09 25.80
N ARG A 269 -14.29 -9.42 26.66
CA ARG A 269 -14.46 -9.86 28.06
C ARG A 269 -15.44 -11.01 28.22
N ASP A 270 -16.26 -11.25 27.21
CA ASP A 270 -17.34 -12.24 27.28
C ASP A 270 -16.91 -13.62 26.77
N TYR A 271 -15.74 -13.70 26.14
CA TYR A 271 -15.23 -14.91 25.53
C TYR A 271 -13.76 -15.14 25.93
N ALA A 272 -13.47 -16.30 26.53
CA ALA A 272 -12.12 -16.61 27.02
C ALA A 272 -11.06 -16.74 25.92
N GLN A 273 -11.46 -17.06 24.69
CA GLN A 273 -10.60 -17.26 23.52
C GLN A 273 -10.58 -16.06 22.55
N VAL A 274 -11.16 -14.93 22.96
CA VAL A 274 -11.21 -13.71 22.15
C VAL A 274 -10.37 -12.63 22.84
N GLU A 275 -9.37 -12.09 22.14
CA GLU A 275 -8.51 -11.03 22.66
C GLU A 275 -8.43 -9.84 21.71
N TYR A 276 -8.12 -8.66 22.26
CA TYR A 276 -8.00 -7.43 21.48
C TYR A 276 -6.57 -7.26 20.96
N LEU A 277 -6.43 -7.07 19.64
CA LEU A 277 -5.19 -6.71 18.96
C LEU A 277 -5.13 -5.18 18.76
N PRO A 278 -4.22 -4.45 19.42
CA PRO A 278 -4.23 -2.99 19.50
C PRO A 278 -3.65 -2.29 18.24
N SER A 279 -4.06 -2.71 17.05
CA SER A 279 -3.58 -2.15 15.77
C SER A 279 -3.86 -0.65 15.65
N LEU A 280 -5.03 -0.19 16.12
CA LEU A 280 -5.39 1.22 16.09
C LEU A 280 -4.44 2.05 16.94
N GLU A 281 -4.12 1.59 18.15
CA GLU A 281 -3.27 2.28 19.10
C GLU A 281 -1.82 2.36 18.61
N PHE A 282 -1.30 1.29 17.97
CA PHE A 282 -0.01 1.33 17.29
C PHE A 282 0.05 2.46 16.25
N ALA A 283 -1.04 2.74 15.55
CA ALA A 283 -1.11 3.81 14.56
C ALA A 283 -1.29 5.19 15.22
N MET A 284 -2.32 5.36 16.04
CA MET A 284 -2.75 6.66 16.59
C MET A 284 -1.76 7.25 17.60
N LEU A 285 -0.95 6.41 18.26
CA LEU A 285 0.09 6.87 19.19
C LEU A 285 1.44 7.11 18.49
N SER A 286 1.58 6.73 17.21
CA SER A 286 2.78 6.98 16.42
C SER A 286 2.65 8.28 15.62
N ASP A 287 3.77 8.86 15.20
CA ASP A 287 3.76 9.90 14.16
C ASP A 287 3.13 9.33 12.88
N PHE A 288 2.34 10.17 12.19
CA PHE A 288 1.64 9.86 10.95
C PHE A 288 2.55 9.17 9.93
N LYS A 289 3.80 9.61 9.77
CA LYS A 289 4.72 9.08 8.76
C LYS A 289 5.09 7.60 8.97
N PHE A 290 4.92 7.08 10.19
CA PHE A 290 5.22 5.67 10.50
C PHE A 290 4.00 4.76 10.35
N ALA A 291 2.80 5.34 10.39
CA ALA A 291 1.54 4.59 10.38
C ALA A 291 0.84 4.63 9.01
N TYR A 292 0.95 5.74 8.28
CA TYR A 292 0.15 6.03 7.09
C TYR A 292 0.99 6.35 5.86
N GLN A 293 0.45 6.04 4.67
CA GLN A 293 1.10 6.37 3.41
C GLN A 293 0.93 7.84 3.08
N THR A 294 2.03 8.55 2.76
CA THR A 294 1.96 9.98 2.41
C THR A 294 1.22 10.26 1.10
N THR A 295 1.27 9.32 0.16
CA THR A 295 0.58 9.41 -1.14
C THR A 295 -0.90 8.99 -1.07
N SER A 296 -1.28 8.28 -0.01
CA SER A 296 -2.64 7.81 0.19
C SER A 296 -2.95 7.77 1.69
N PRO A 297 -3.23 8.94 2.30
CA PRO A 297 -3.26 9.12 3.75
C PRO A 297 -4.37 8.35 4.47
N ASN A 298 -5.31 7.77 3.73
CA ASN A 298 -6.33 6.87 4.25
C ASN A 298 -5.84 5.41 4.40
N HIS A 299 -4.67 5.06 3.87
CA HIS A 299 -4.06 3.73 3.95
C HIS A 299 -2.89 3.68 4.94
N SER A 300 -2.78 2.56 5.66
CA SER A 300 -1.61 2.29 6.51
C SER A 300 -0.38 1.86 5.71
N THR A 301 0.82 2.06 6.26
CA THR A 301 2.05 1.49 5.71
C THR A 301 2.15 -0.02 5.97
N GLN A 302 2.97 -0.73 5.19
CA GLN A 302 3.30 -2.12 5.48
C GLN A 302 4.16 -2.24 6.76
N GLY A 303 5.06 -1.28 7.02
CA GLY A 303 5.86 -1.22 8.24
C GLY A 303 5.01 -1.15 9.52
N HIS A 304 3.85 -0.49 9.47
CA HIS A 304 2.90 -0.50 10.59
C HIS A 304 2.35 -1.92 10.87
N ALA A 305 1.87 -2.63 9.85
CA ALA A 305 1.37 -4.00 10.01
C ALA A 305 2.48 -4.96 10.49
N ASN A 306 3.70 -4.81 9.98
CA ASN A 306 4.85 -5.62 10.42
C ASN A 306 5.10 -5.46 11.93
N ARG A 307 5.02 -4.23 12.46
CA ARG A 307 5.21 -3.97 13.91
C ARG A 307 4.09 -4.56 14.76
N VAL A 308 2.84 -4.44 14.30
CA VAL A 308 1.68 -5.04 14.99
C VAL A 308 1.82 -6.57 15.05
N VAL A 309 2.12 -7.20 13.91
CA VAL A 309 2.28 -8.66 13.83
C VAL A 309 3.53 -9.12 14.58
N ALA A 310 4.64 -8.37 14.56
CA ALA A 310 5.83 -8.71 15.36
C ALA A 310 5.51 -8.76 16.86
N GLU A 311 4.86 -7.73 17.41
CA GLU A 311 4.45 -7.74 18.82
C GLU A 311 3.46 -8.87 19.11
N MET A 312 2.55 -9.17 18.18
CA MET A 312 1.65 -10.31 18.31
C MET A 312 2.44 -11.62 18.43
N LEU A 313 3.30 -11.95 17.46
CA LEU A 313 4.10 -13.18 17.51
C LEU A 313 4.95 -13.25 18.79
N LEU A 314 5.60 -12.15 19.19
CA LEU A 314 6.38 -12.09 20.43
C LEU A 314 5.55 -12.49 21.66
N ARG A 315 4.26 -12.12 21.71
CA ARG A 315 3.42 -12.36 22.89
C ARG A 315 2.77 -13.73 22.91
N TYR A 316 2.37 -14.25 21.76
CA TYR A 316 1.69 -15.55 21.67
C TYR A 316 2.63 -16.73 21.41
N GLU A 317 3.83 -16.48 20.87
CA GLU A 317 4.79 -17.52 20.50
C GLU A 317 6.17 -17.32 21.16
N GLY A 318 6.49 -16.10 21.59
CA GLY A 318 7.83 -15.73 22.06
C GLY A 318 8.75 -15.26 20.93
N GLU A 319 10.04 -15.17 21.22
CA GLU A 319 11.05 -14.84 20.22
C GLU A 319 11.15 -15.96 19.16
N SER A 320 11.10 -15.58 17.90
CA SER A 320 11.15 -16.49 16.76
C SER A 320 11.81 -15.81 15.56
N PRO A 321 12.33 -16.59 14.59
CA PRO A 321 12.84 -16.04 13.33
C PRO A 321 11.88 -15.05 12.66
N GLY A 322 10.59 -15.39 12.63
CA GLY A 322 9.55 -14.54 12.05
C GLY A 322 9.33 -13.22 12.82
N TYR A 323 9.37 -13.27 14.16
CA TYR A 323 9.37 -12.07 14.99
C TYR A 323 10.58 -11.17 14.68
N HIS A 324 11.80 -11.71 14.70
CA HIS A 324 13.01 -10.92 14.47
C HIS A 324 13.01 -10.26 13.08
N THR A 325 12.57 -10.99 12.04
CA THR A 325 12.43 -10.43 10.68
C THR A 325 11.45 -9.26 10.63
N LEU A 326 10.24 -9.43 11.17
CA LEU A 326 9.21 -8.38 11.09
C LEU A 326 9.56 -7.18 11.95
N ASN A 327 10.07 -7.43 13.15
CA ASN A 327 10.54 -6.38 14.05
C ASN A 327 11.63 -5.57 13.36
N ALA A 328 12.68 -6.22 12.83
CA ALA A 328 13.76 -5.55 12.13
C ALA A 328 13.27 -4.72 10.95
N ILE A 329 12.45 -5.30 10.05
CA ILE A 329 11.92 -4.55 8.90
C ILE A 329 11.16 -3.30 9.36
N GLY A 330 10.26 -3.45 10.33
CA GLY A 330 9.46 -2.33 10.85
C GLY A 330 10.30 -1.25 11.52
N GLN A 331 11.33 -1.64 12.28
CA GLN A 331 12.24 -0.70 12.95
C GLN A 331 13.19 -0.01 11.97
N VAL A 332 13.79 -0.74 11.03
CA VAL A 332 14.72 -0.22 10.01
C VAL A 332 14.03 0.83 9.14
N GLU A 333 12.81 0.56 8.67
CA GLU A 333 12.04 1.54 7.88
C GLU A 333 11.83 2.86 8.63
N ALA A 334 11.51 2.76 9.92
CA ALA A 334 11.29 3.93 10.76
C ALA A 334 12.59 4.69 11.08
N LEU A 335 13.68 3.97 11.38
CA LEU A 335 14.99 4.57 11.65
C LEU A 335 15.58 5.26 10.42
N ILE A 336 15.45 4.66 9.23
CA ILE A 336 15.79 5.32 7.96
C ILE A 336 14.98 6.61 7.79
N SER A 337 13.68 6.59 8.12
CA SER A 337 12.81 7.77 8.06
C SER A 337 13.07 8.81 9.15
N ALA A 338 13.84 8.46 10.17
CA ALA A 338 14.34 9.35 11.21
C ALA A 338 15.79 9.82 10.94
N GLU A 339 16.38 9.38 9.82
CA GLU A 339 17.79 9.61 9.46
C GLU A 339 18.81 8.97 10.42
N GLU A 340 18.40 7.96 11.18
CA GLU A 340 19.23 7.21 12.14
C GLU A 340 19.82 5.95 11.48
N TYR A 341 20.62 6.15 10.43
CA TYR A 341 21.03 5.07 9.51
C TYR A 341 21.93 4.01 10.15
N ASP A 342 22.88 4.39 11.00
CA ASP A 342 23.77 3.44 11.67
C ASP A 342 22.99 2.57 12.66
N GLN A 343 22.01 3.14 13.37
CA GLN A 343 21.13 2.35 14.23
C GLN A 343 20.25 1.40 13.41
N ALA A 344 19.79 1.82 12.22
CA ALA A 344 19.06 0.94 11.32
C ALA A 344 19.91 -0.26 10.87
N VAL A 345 21.21 -0.05 10.60
CA VAL A 345 22.15 -1.13 10.30
C VAL A 345 22.27 -2.08 11.49
N ASN A 346 22.51 -1.57 12.70
CA ASN A 346 22.66 -2.39 13.90
C ASN A 346 21.42 -3.24 14.18
N VAL A 347 20.21 -2.65 14.07
CA VAL A 347 18.95 -3.39 14.27
C VAL A 347 18.78 -4.54 13.27
N ALA A 348 19.21 -4.35 12.03
CA ALA A 348 19.18 -5.42 11.03
C ALA A 348 20.22 -6.52 11.36
N GLU A 349 21.43 -6.14 11.77
CA GLU A 349 22.48 -7.09 12.14
C GLU A 349 22.11 -7.91 13.39
N ASP A 350 21.63 -7.26 14.46
CA ASP A 350 21.16 -7.90 15.68
C ASP A 350 20.04 -8.92 15.37
N ALA A 351 19.15 -8.59 14.43
CA ALA A 351 18.08 -9.49 14.01
C ALA A 351 18.63 -10.70 13.25
N LEU A 352 19.64 -10.53 12.39
CA LEU A 352 20.30 -11.65 11.72
C LEU A 352 21.01 -12.57 12.72
N GLU A 353 21.69 -12.01 13.72
CA GLU A 353 22.31 -12.78 14.80
C GLU A 353 21.27 -13.54 15.64
N SER A 354 20.09 -12.95 15.80
CA SER A 354 18.93 -13.56 16.47
C SER A 354 18.15 -14.53 15.57
N GLY A 355 18.65 -14.84 14.37
CA GLY A 355 18.07 -15.84 13.47
C GLY A 355 16.90 -15.35 12.63
N ALA A 356 16.81 -14.06 12.32
CA ALA A 356 15.81 -13.53 11.39
C ALA A 356 15.86 -14.27 10.04
N LEU A 357 14.67 -14.58 9.52
CA LEU A 357 14.48 -15.09 8.17
C LEU A 357 15.00 -14.07 7.13
N ARG A 358 15.87 -14.54 6.25
CA ARG A 358 16.35 -13.78 5.09
C ARG A 358 15.27 -13.79 4.01
N SER A 359 14.67 -12.64 3.77
CA SER A 359 13.66 -12.42 2.73
C SER A 359 14.07 -11.26 1.84
N VAL A 360 13.52 -11.17 0.63
CA VAL A 360 13.77 -10.01 -0.27
C VAL A 360 13.39 -8.68 0.38
N ASP A 361 12.34 -8.66 1.19
CA ASP A 361 11.95 -7.45 1.91
C ASP A 361 13.01 -7.07 2.95
N PHE A 362 13.50 -8.04 3.73
CA PHE A 362 14.60 -7.80 4.66
C PHE A 362 15.85 -7.31 3.91
N ASP A 363 16.22 -7.96 2.82
CA ASP A 363 17.35 -7.61 1.96
C ASP A 363 17.23 -6.17 1.42
N PHE A 364 16.02 -5.78 1.00
CA PHE A 364 15.72 -4.41 0.56
C PHE A 364 15.94 -3.40 1.69
N HIS A 365 15.34 -3.61 2.87
CA HIS A 365 15.45 -2.65 3.97
C HIS A 365 16.88 -2.56 4.53
N TYR A 366 17.57 -3.70 4.67
CA TYR A 366 18.94 -3.73 5.15
C TYR A 366 19.93 -3.08 4.16
N SER A 367 19.81 -3.39 2.87
CA SER A 367 20.64 -2.75 1.84
C SER A 367 20.36 -1.23 1.75
N GLN A 368 19.11 -0.79 1.93
CA GLN A 368 18.80 0.64 2.04
C GLN A 368 19.46 1.28 3.27
N ALA A 369 19.44 0.62 4.43
CA ALA A 369 20.12 1.11 5.63
C ALA A 369 21.63 1.27 5.39
N LEU A 370 22.29 0.24 4.87
CA LEU A 370 23.71 0.27 4.50
C LEU A 370 24.03 1.40 3.51
N MET A 371 23.21 1.54 2.46
CA MET A 371 23.38 2.59 1.46
C MET A 371 23.29 3.99 2.05
N ARG A 372 22.34 4.22 2.97
CA ARG A 372 22.14 5.51 3.64
C ARG A 372 23.21 5.81 4.68
N ALA A 373 23.72 4.78 5.36
CA ALA A 373 24.91 4.84 6.21
C ALA A 373 26.23 4.99 5.44
N LYS A 374 26.17 5.18 4.11
CA LYS A 374 27.34 5.30 3.20
C LYS A 374 28.20 4.03 3.13
N GLN A 375 27.69 2.88 3.54
CA GLN A 375 28.34 1.58 3.51
C GLN A 375 28.04 0.82 2.20
N ARG A 376 28.30 1.49 1.07
CA ARG A 376 27.80 1.05 -0.26
C ARG A 376 28.41 -0.27 -0.73
N THR A 377 29.70 -0.49 -0.47
CA THR A 377 30.38 -1.75 -0.80
C THR A 377 29.76 -2.92 -0.05
N ARG A 378 29.51 -2.75 1.26
CA ARG A 378 28.83 -3.77 2.08
C ARG A 378 27.42 -4.08 1.57
N ALA A 379 26.67 -3.07 1.14
CA ALA A 379 25.34 -3.28 0.54
C ALA A 379 25.41 -4.11 -0.75
N ALA A 380 26.42 -3.86 -1.59
CA ALA A 380 26.67 -4.62 -2.80
C ALA A 380 27.09 -6.07 -2.48
N ASP A 381 28.04 -6.26 -1.56
CA ASP A 381 28.50 -7.57 -1.10
C ASP A 381 27.34 -8.41 -0.55
N TRP A 382 26.50 -7.79 0.29
CA TRP A 382 25.31 -8.42 0.85
C TRP A 382 24.39 -8.97 -0.26
N LEU A 383 23.97 -8.12 -1.19
CA LEU A 383 23.01 -8.53 -2.21
C LEU A 383 23.58 -9.52 -3.22
N VAL A 384 24.88 -9.44 -3.53
CA VAL A 384 25.55 -10.42 -4.40
C VAL A 384 25.64 -11.78 -3.71
N GLY A 385 26.02 -11.81 -2.43
CA GLY A 385 26.05 -13.05 -1.65
C GLY A 385 24.67 -13.70 -1.48
N ARG A 386 23.59 -12.92 -1.58
CA ARG A 386 22.20 -13.40 -1.50
C ARG A 386 21.68 -14.07 -2.77
N LEU A 387 22.36 -13.96 -3.91
CA LEU A 387 21.86 -14.48 -5.21
C LEU A 387 21.65 -16.00 -5.18
N ASP A 388 22.59 -16.74 -4.58
CA ASP A 388 22.55 -18.21 -4.59
C ASP A 388 21.58 -18.79 -3.55
N GLU A 389 21.28 -18.05 -2.48
CA GLU A 389 20.33 -18.46 -1.44
C GLU A 389 18.90 -17.92 -1.70
N ALA A 390 18.65 -17.20 -2.80
CA ALA A 390 17.31 -16.81 -3.20
C ALA A 390 16.60 -17.93 -3.99
N HIS A 391 15.30 -18.14 -3.75
CA HIS A 391 14.52 -19.20 -4.38
C HIS A 391 13.21 -18.66 -5.00
N GLY A 392 12.70 -19.36 -6.02
CA GLY A 392 11.46 -19.00 -6.69
C GLY A 392 11.43 -17.55 -7.20
N ASN A 393 10.32 -16.85 -6.97
CA ASN A 393 10.10 -15.46 -7.41
C ASN A 393 11.01 -14.43 -6.73
N ASP A 394 11.74 -14.82 -5.69
CA ASP A 394 12.65 -13.91 -4.99
C ASP A 394 13.99 -13.76 -5.70
N LYS A 395 14.40 -14.76 -6.51
CA LYS A 395 15.61 -14.70 -7.35
C LYS A 395 15.67 -13.43 -8.20
N ASP A 396 14.60 -13.16 -8.95
CA ASP A 396 14.54 -12.01 -9.85
C ASP A 396 14.51 -10.68 -9.11
N LYS A 397 13.97 -10.67 -7.89
CA LYS A 397 13.93 -9.46 -7.07
C LYS A 397 15.28 -9.18 -6.45
N VAL A 398 15.94 -10.17 -5.84
CA VAL A 398 17.32 -10.04 -5.32
C VAL A 398 18.25 -9.62 -6.45
N PHE A 399 18.18 -10.26 -7.62
CA PHE A 399 18.99 -9.90 -8.77
C PHE A 399 18.79 -8.45 -9.22
N ARG A 400 17.53 -7.98 -9.29
CA ARG A 400 17.22 -6.57 -9.61
C ARG A 400 17.76 -5.61 -8.55
N LEU A 401 17.60 -5.94 -7.27
CA LEU A 401 18.15 -5.13 -6.17
C LEU A 401 19.68 -5.06 -6.26
N ALA A 402 20.34 -6.20 -6.41
CA ALA A 402 21.79 -6.30 -6.55
C ALA A 402 22.29 -5.48 -7.74
N THR A 403 21.67 -5.66 -8.91
CA THR A 403 21.97 -4.92 -10.14
C THR A 403 21.89 -3.42 -9.93
N ASN A 404 20.85 -2.93 -9.28
CA ASN A 404 20.67 -1.48 -9.03
C ASN A 404 21.82 -0.89 -8.19
N ILE A 405 22.30 -1.61 -7.19
CA ILE A 405 23.39 -1.15 -6.33
C ILE A 405 24.76 -1.33 -7.01
N VAL A 406 25.02 -2.54 -7.52
CA VAL A 406 26.31 -2.94 -8.10
C VAL A 406 26.64 -2.11 -9.33
N ARG A 407 25.68 -1.74 -10.19
CA ARG A 407 25.93 -0.87 -11.35
C ARG A 407 26.60 0.44 -10.93
N SER A 408 26.14 1.05 -9.84
CA SER A 408 26.65 2.34 -9.36
C SER A 408 27.88 2.22 -8.46
N TYR A 409 27.96 1.18 -7.62
CA TYR A 409 28.91 1.15 -6.50
C TYR A 409 29.73 -0.13 -6.37
N GLY A 410 29.43 -1.16 -7.16
CA GLY A 410 30.07 -2.46 -7.01
C GLY A 410 31.47 -2.58 -7.62
N THR A 411 32.15 -3.70 -7.43
CA THR A 411 33.44 -4.01 -8.07
C THR A 411 33.24 -4.67 -9.44
N GLN A 412 34.32 -4.83 -10.22
CA GLN A 412 34.28 -5.62 -11.46
C GLN A 412 33.89 -7.08 -11.16
N GLU A 413 34.45 -7.65 -10.10
CA GLU A 413 34.15 -9.02 -9.64
C GLU A 413 32.66 -9.22 -9.33
N GLN A 414 32.02 -8.26 -8.66
CA GLN A 414 30.58 -8.30 -8.39
C GLN A 414 29.74 -8.19 -9.67
N ILE A 415 30.19 -7.38 -10.65
CA ILE A 415 29.53 -7.29 -11.96
C ILE A 415 29.67 -8.59 -12.72
N ASP A 416 30.86 -9.19 -12.72
CA ASP A 416 31.11 -10.48 -13.36
C ASP A 416 30.26 -11.58 -12.72
N THR A 417 30.10 -11.55 -11.40
CA THR A 417 29.21 -12.44 -10.65
C THR A 417 27.75 -12.27 -11.07
N LEU A 418 27.25 -11.03 -11.18
CA LEU A 418 25.88 -10.78 -11.66
C LEU A 418 25.68 -11.23 -13.11
N ILE A 419 26.67 -11.01 -13.99
CA ILE A 419 26.61 -11.46 -15.39
C ILE A 419 26.58 -12.99 -15.45
N ALA A 420 27.42 -13.67 -14.67
CA ALA A 420 27.41 -15.13 -14.58
C ALA A 420 26.06 -15.65 -14.10
N TYR A 421 25.53 -15.06 -13.02
CA TYR A 421 24.20 -15.41 -12.50
C TYR A 421 23.10 -15.19 -13.54
N ALA A 422 23.10 -14.04 -14.23
CA ALA A 422 22.13 -13.69 -15.25
C ALA A 422 22.12 -14.70 -16.41
N LYS A 423 23.30 -15.12 -16.88
CA LYS A 423 23.45 -16.14 -17.92
C LYS A 423 22.92 -17.51 -17.48
N THR A 424 23.21 -17.92 -16.25
CA THR A 424 22.77 -19.23 -15.73
C THR A 424 21.27 -19.29 -15.48
N ASN A 425 20.63 -18.17 -15.10
CA ASN A 425 19.21 -18.12 -14.76
C ASN A 425 18.32 -17.58 -15.90
N GLY A 426 18.84 -17.45 -17.12
CA GLY A 426 18.05 -17.07 -18.29
C GLY A 426 17.51 -15.64 -18.28
N VAL A 427 18.24 -14.70 -17.65
CA VAL A 427 17.88 -13.28 -17.67
C VAL A 427 18.13 -12.70 -19.08
N GLU A 428 17.27 -11.79 -19.54
CA GLU A 428 17.33 -11.18 -20.88
C GLU A 428 18.71 -10.55 -21.20
N GLU A 429 19.18 -10.71 -22.45
CA GLU A 429 20.48 -10.21 -22.93
C GLU A 429 20.67 -8.71 -22.69
N GLY A 430 19.61 -7.91 -22.85
CA GLY A 430 19.66 -6.46 -22.61
C GLY A 430 20.07 -6.09 -21.17
N ALA A 431 19.70 -6.91 -20.17
CA ALA A 431 20.14 -6.67 -18.79
C ALA A 431 21.63 -7.00 -18.59
N ILE A 432 22.14 -8.01 -19.31
CA ILE A 432 23.55 -8.39 -19.31
C ILE A 432 24.39 -7.27 -19.96
N GLU A 433 23.96 -6.76 -21.12
CA GLU A 433 24.62 -5.64 -21.79
C GLU A 433 24.66 -4.39 -20.90
N GLN A 434 23.57 -4.09 -20.21
CA GLN A 434 23.52 -2.98 -19.25
C GLN A 434 24.51 -3.14 -18.10
N LEU A 435 24.72 -4.37 -17.61
CA LEU A 435 25.71 -4.68 -16.58
C LEU A 435 27.15 -4.53 -17.11
N GLN A 436 27.44 -5.06 -18.29
CA GLN A 436 28.75 -4.94 -18.95
C GLN A 436 29.12 -3.47 -19.21
N ASN A 437 28.15 -2.67 -19.66
CA ASN A 437 28.34 -1.25 -19.93
C ASN A 437 28.38 -0.39 -18.66
N ALA A 438 27.94 -0.91 -17.50
CA ALA A 438 27.87 -0.14 -16.26
C ALA A 438 29.23 0.39 -15.81
N MET A 439 30.32 -0.38 -15.93
CA MET A 439 31.66 0.11 -15.55
C MET A 439 32.25 1.08 -16.56
N ALA A 440 31.94 0.90 -17.84
CA ALA A 440 32.35 1.85 -18.87
C ALA A 440 31.68 3.22 -18.69
N SER A 441 30.44 3.22 -18.21
CA SER A 441 29.58 4.41 -18.02
C SER A 441 29.64 5.03 -16.62
N ARG A 442 30.34 4.42 -15.65
CA ARG A 442 30.62 5.08 -14.37
C ARG A 442 31.35 6.38 -14.60
N PRO A 443 31.12 7.42 -13.77
CA PRO A 443 31.82 8.70 -13.89
C PRO A 443 33.34 8.52 -13.96
N LYS A 444 33.91 8.47 -15.16
CA LYS A 444 35.36 8.36 -15.38
C LYS A 444 36.00 9.74 -15.45
N THR A 445 35.18 10.78 -15.64
CA THR A 445 35.65 12.16 -15.88
C THR A 445 35.09 13.14 -14.85
N VAL A 446 35.83 14.23 -14.65
CA VAL A 446 35.45 15.35 -13.78
C VAL A 446 34.07 15.91 -14.16
N ALA A 447 33.74 16.00 -15.46
CA ALA A 447 32.44 16.48 -15.94
C ALA A 447 31.25 15.64 -15.43
N GLN A 448 31.36 14.30 -15.44
CA GLN A 448 30.31 13.41 -14.93
C GLN A 448 30.16 13.52 -13.40
N SER A 449 31.24 13.83 -12.67
CA SER A 449 31.19 14.09 -11.23
C SER A 449 30.53 15.43 -10.89
N ILE A 450 30.77 16.47 -11.71
CA ILE A 450 30.13 17.79 -11.59
C ILE A 450 28.62 17.65 -11.85
N ASP A 451 28.23 16.91 -12.88
CA ASP A 451 26.83 16.62 -13.19
C ASP A 451 26.12 15.90 -12.04
N ALA A 452 26.74 14.89 -11.44
CA ALA A 452 26.16 14.17 -10.31
C ALA A 452 25.93 15.07 -9.09
N SER A 453 26.87 15.96 -8.78
CA SER A 453 26.74 16.93 -7.69
C SER A 453 25.64 17.96 -7.98
N ALA A 454 25.60 18.51 -9.20
CA ALA A 454 24.58 19.48 -9.59
C ALA A 454 23.17 18.86 -9.56
N VAL A 455 23.02 17.65 -10.10
CA VAL A 455 21.76 16.91 -10.06
C VAL A 455 21.30 16.66 -8.62
N ALA A 456 22.21 16.28 -7.71
CA ALA A 456 21.86 16.04 -6.31
C ALA A 456 21.35 17.31 -5.61
N SER A 457 22.01 18.45 -5.82
CA SER A 457 21.57 19.75 -5.29
C SER A 457 20.20 20.16 -5.85
N ILE A 458 20.00 20.01 -7.16
CA ILE A 458 18.73 20.29 -7.84
C ILE A 458 17.59 19.42 -7.30
N VAL A 459 17.83 18.12 -7.13
CA VAL A 459 16.83 17.20 -6.55
C VAL A 459 16.47 17.59 -5.11
N THR A 460 17.42 18.14 -4.36
CA THR A 460 17.18 18.63 -3.00
C THR A 460 16.26 19.85 -3.00
N LEU A 461 16.52 20.84 -3.86
CA LEU A 461 15.64 22.01 -4.05
C LEU A 461 14.23 21.58 -4.46
N PHE A 462 14.14 20.64 -5.42
CA PHE A 462 12.88 20.14 -5.91
C PHE A 462 12.04 19.45 -4.82
N ARG A 463 12.69 18.63 -3.98
CA ARG A 463 12.05 17.96 -2.83
C ARG A 463 11.59 18.95 -1.77
N ALA A 464 12.32 20.05 -1.59
CA ALA A 464 11.92 21.15 -0.72
C ALA A 464 10.76 22.00 -1.31
N ARG A 465 10.26 21.66 -2.51
CA ARG A 465 9.26 22.41 -3.27
C ARG A 465 9.70 23.84 -3.63
N ASP A 466 11.01 24.08 -3.66
CA ASP A 466 11.58 25.34 -4.17
C ASP A 466 11.71 25.24 -5.70
N PHE A 467 10.55 25.31 -6.37
CA PHE A 467 10.47 25.11 -7.82
C PHE A 467 11.15 26.23 -8.62
N GLU A 468 11.18 27.46 -8.10
CA GLU A 468 11.83 28.59 -8.79
C GLU A 468 13.35 28.43 -8.79
N SER A 469 13.94 28.10 -7.63
CA SER A 469 15.37 27.80 -7.56
C SER A 469 15.72 26.53 -8.33
N THR A 470 14.85 25.51 -8.29
CA THR A 470 15.04 24.28 -9.07
C THR A 470 15.14 24.56 -10.56
N ALA A 471 14.18 25.32 -11.11
CA ALA A 471 14.18 25.68 -12.52
C ALA A 471 15.45 26.48 -12.88
N THR A 472 15.79 27.47 -12.06
CA THR A 472 16.97 28.32 -12.26
C THR A 472 18.27 27.51 -12.29
N GLU A 473 18.45 26.56 -11.37
CA GLU A 473 19.65 25.73 -11.33
C GLU A 473 19.72 24.74 -12.49
N ILE A 474 18.59 24.15 -12.92
CA ILE A 474 18.58 23.28 -14.10
C ILE A 474 18.94 24.08 -15.37
N GLU A 475 18.38 25.28 -15.54
CA GLU A 475 18.73 26.16 -16.67
C GLU A 475 20.23 26.50 -16.70
N LYS A 476 20.85 26.71 -15.53
CA LYS A 476 22.31 26.90 -15.43
C LYS A 476 23.06 25.64 -15.87
N VAL A 477 22.61 24.46 -15.44
CA VAL A 477 23.23 23.19 -15.86
C VAL A 477 23.09 22.98 -17.36
N PHE A 478 21.94 23.27 -17.96
CA PHE A 478 21.70 23.10 -19.40
C PHE A 478 22.53 24.05 -20.28
N LYS A 479 22.95 25.20 -19.73
CA LYS A 479 23.83 26.16 -20.41
C LYS A 479 25.31 25.77 -20.35
N ARG A 480 25.69 24.75 -19.58
CA ARG A 480 27.08 24.29 -19.51
C ARG A 480 27.50 23.57 -20.79
N PRO A 481 28.69 23.84 -21.34
CA PRO A 481 29.16 23.19 -22.56
C PRO A 481 29.51 21.70 -22.37
N ASP A 482 29.67 21.26 -21.12
CA ASP A 482 30.06 19.89 -20.75
C ASP A 482 28.89 19.05 -20.19
N VAL A 483 27.65 19.55 -20.27
CA VAL A 483 26.46 18.81 -19.82
C VAL A 483 26.23 17.58 -20.69
N THR A 484 26.04 16.42 -20.06
CA THR A 484 25.76 15.19 -20.80
C THR A 484 24.27 15.06 -21.14
N GLU A 485 23.97 14.35 -22.23
CA GLU A 485 22.58 14.04 -22.62
C GLU A 485 21.84 13.25 -21.52
N ALA A 486 22.53 12.36 -20.81
CA ALA A 486 22.00 11.66 -19.66
C ALA A 486 21.57 12.62 -18.53
N THR A 487 22.34 13.69 -18.29
CA THR A 487 22.00 14.74 -17.31
C THR A 487 20.78 15.54 -17.77
N ILE A 488 20.70 15.90 -19.05
CA ILE A 488 19.53 16.58 -19.64
C ILE A 488 18.28 15.73 -19.45
N ASN A 489 18.32 14.47 -19.87
CA ASN A 489 17.20 13.53 -19.76
C ASN A 489 16.73 13.32 -18.31
N ARG A 490 17.66 13.42 -17.34
CA ARG A 490 17.34 13.28 -15.91
C ARG A 490 16.72 14.53 -15.31
N LEU A 491 17.13 15.71 -15.74
CA LEU A 491 16.70 16.99 -15.17
C LEU A 491 15.50 17.61 -15.89
N LEU A 492 15.31 17.32 -17.17
CA LEU A 492 14.20 17.84 -17.98
C LEU A 492 12.82 17.59 -17.34
N PRO A 493 12.47 16.39 -16.81
CA PRO A 493 11.19 16.20 -16.11
C PRO A 493 11.01 17.17 -14.93
N LEU A 494 12.07 17.41 -14.16
CA LEU A 494 12.04 18.29 -12.99
C LEU A 494 11.89 19.75 -13.41
N LEU A 495 12.52 20.16 -14.51
CA LEU A 495 12.40 21.50 -15.06
C LEU A 495 10.96 21.77 -15.52
N ILE A 496 10.38 20.86 -16.32
CA ILE A 496 9.00 20.98 -16.80
C ILE A 496 8.02 21.06 -15.63
N GLN A 497 8.18 20.18 -14.63
CA GLN A 497 7.33 20.22 -13.43
C GLN A 497 7.52 21.52 -12.63
N SER A 498 8.75 22.01 -12.52
CA SER A 498 9.04 23.27 -11.82
C SER A 498 8.38 24.45 -12.53
N TYR A 499 8.49 24.54 -13.85
CA TYR A 499 7.79 25.55 -14.65
C TYR A 499 6.27 25.49 -14.50
N MET A 500 5.67 24.31 -14.50
CA MET A 500 4.23 24.17 -14.28
C MET A 500 3.81 24.67 -12.89
N ASN A 501 4.60 24.39 -11.84
CA ASN A 501 4.30 24.83 -10.48
C ASN A 501 4.56 26.33 -10.25
N THR A 502 5.39 26.98 -11.07
CA THR A 502 5.65 28.43 -11.02
C THR A 502 4.88 29.23 -12.09
N ASN A 503 3.85 28.62 -12.69
CA ASN A 503 3.02 29.21 -13.75
C ASN A 503 3.77 29.58 -15.05
N ARG A 504 5.01 29.12 -15.25
CA ARG A 504 5.83 29.32 -16.46
C ARG A 504 5.47 28.33 -17.58
N HIS A 505 4.19 28.19 -17.89
CA HIS A 505 3.67 27.21 -18.85
C HIS A 505 4.26 27.38 -20.27
N GLN A 506 4.48 28.64 -20.70
CA GLN A 506 5.13 28.93 -21.98
C GLN A 506 6.52 28.32 -22.05
N SER A 507 7.35 28.54 -21.03
CA SER A 507 8.71 27.99 -20.95
C SER A 507 8.71 26.46 -20.93
N ALA A 508 7.72 25.83 -20.28
CA ALA A 508 7.56 24.38 -20.33
C ALA A 508 7.26 23.86 -21.74
N MET A 509 6.38 24.54 -22.47
CA MET A 509 6.06 24.17 -23.85
C MET A 509 7.25 24.38 -24.78
N GLU A 510 7.94 25.52 -24.67
CA GLU A 510 9.16 25.83 -25.45
C GLU A 510 10.24 24.77 -25.21
N GLN A 511 10.49 24.41 -23.96
CA GLN A 511 11.51 23.43 -23.60
C GLN A 511 11.17 22.01 -24.10
N LEU A 512 9.90 21.60 -24.05
CA LEU A 512 9.45 20.32 -24.61
C LEU A 512 9.53 20.31 -26.13
N LEU A 513 9.19 21.42 -26.77
CA LEU A 513 9.23 21.56 -28.22
C LEU A 513 10.66 21.56 -28.75
N ASP A 514 11.58 22.27 -28.08
CA ASP A 514 13.01 22.21 -28.34
C ASP A 514 13.55 20.77 -28.24
N GLU A 515 13.10 20.00 -27.25
CA GLU A 515 13.50 18.60 -27.10
C GLU A 515 12.98 17.74 -28.26
N ILE A 516 11.73 17.94 -28.69
CA ILE A 516 11.13 17.23 -29.82
C ILE A 516 11.82 17.59 -31.15
N GLU A 517 12.21 18.84 -31.33
CA GLU A 517 12.88 19.30 -32.54
C GLU A 517 14.29 18.70 -32.65
N ARG A 518 15.05 18.64 -31.54
CA ARG A 518 16.43 18.14 -31.51
C ARG A 518 16.54 16.63 -31.69
N ASN A 519 15.52 15.87 -31.30
CA ASN A 519 15.54 14.40 -31.37
C ASN A 519 14.87 13.89 -32.64
N GLU A 520 15.50 12.94 -33.33
CA GLU A 520 14.92 12.27 -34.50
C GLU A 520 13.72 11.39 -34.10
N THR A 521 13.81 10.75 -32.93
CA THR A 521 12.74 9.92 -32.33
C THR A 521 12.41 10.41 -30.92
N PRO A 522 11.59 11.47 -30.78
CA PRO A 522 11.26 12.03 -29.47
C PRO A 522 10.50 11.04 -28.58
N MET A 523 10.73 11.10 -27.27
CA MET A 523 10.02 10.21 -26.33
C MET A 523 8.49 10.47 -26.36
N PRO A 524 7.65 9.42 -26.51
CA PRO A 524 6.20 9.58 -26.59
C PRO A 524 5.57 10.40 -25.47
N ARG A 525 6.05 10.22 -24.22
CA ARG A 525 5.56 10.96 -23.05
C ARG A 525 5.72 12.49 -23.17
N TRP A 526 6.76 12.97 -23.87
CA TRP A 526 7.01 14.40 -24.05
C TRP A 526 6.07 14.99 -25.08
N ILE A 527 5.81 14.25 -26.15
CA ILE A 527 4.80 14.61 -27.15
C ILE A 527 3.42 14.72 -26.49
N THR A 528 2.99 13.69 -25.74
CA THR A 528 1.69 13.70 -25.04
C THR A 528 1.56 14.87 -24.07
N LEU A 529 2.61 15.15 -23.28
CA LEU A 529 2.60 16.26 -22.31
C LEU A 529 2.55 17.63 -23.01
N LEU A 530 3.32 17.83 -24.07
CA LEU A 530 3.33 19.07 -24.85
C LEU A 530 1.95 19.34 -25.46
N VAL A 531 1.36 18.34 -26.13
CA VAL A 531 0.05 18.46 -26.77
C VAL A 531 -1.03 18.81 -25.74
N ARG A 532 -1.02 18.15 -24.58
CA ARG A 532 -1.98 18.43 -23.49
C ARG A 532 -1.83 19.85 -22.94
N LEU A 533 -0.61 20.31 -22.71
CA LEU A 533 -0.35 21.68 -22.25
C LEU A 533 -0.76 22.71 -23.30
N ALA A 534 -0.35 22.50 -24.55
CA ALA A 534 -0.61 23.42 -25.63
C ALA A 534 -2.09 23.54 -25.99
N ALA A 535 -2.85 22.44 -25.95
CA ALA A 535 -4.29 22.46 -26.22
C ALA A 535 -5.08 23.37 -25.26
N SER A 536 -4.56 23.59 -24.06
CA SER A 536 -5.22 24.42 -23.04
C SER A 536 -4.62 25.82 -22.90
N ARG A 537 -3.31 25.98 -23.12
CA ARG A 537 -2.58 27.20 -22.73
C ARG A 537 -1.75 27.85 -23.84
N ALA A 538 -1.47 27.16 -24.95
CA ALA A 538 -0.61 27.74 -26.00
C ALA A 538 -1.29 28.90 -26.73
N ASP A 539 -0.44 29.83 -27.19
CA ASP A 539 -0.78 30.80 -28.21
C ASP A 539 -0.68 30.19 -29.62
N ILE A 540 -1.05 30.99 -30.62
CA ILE A 540 -1.07 30.55 -32.01
C ILE A 540 0.33 30.18 -32.52
N ALA A 541 1.38 30.87 -32.07
CA ALA A 541 2.74 30.68 -32.55
C ALA A 541 3.31 29.34 -32.07
N ILE A 542 3.10 28.98 -30.81
CA ILE A 542 3.48 27.67 -30.28
C ILE A 542 2.69 26.56 -30.98
N ILE A 543 1.38 26.74 -31.19
CA ILE A 543 0.57 25.70 -31.87
C ILE A 543 1.07 25.49 -33.30
N ASP A 544 1.36 26.57 -34.04
CA ASP A 544 1.89 26.48 -35.40
C ASP A 544 3.25 25.76 -35.43
N ARG A 545 4.13 26.03 -34.46
CA ARG A 545 5.44 25.36 -34.35
C ARG A 545 5.32 23.89 -33.92
N ILE A 546 4.32 23.53 -33.11
CA ILE A 546 4.01 22.13 -32.81
C ILE A 546 3.53 21.41 -34.08
N LEU A 547 2.59 22.01 -34.80
CA LEU A 547 2.01 21.43 -36.01
C LEU A 547 3.02 21.33 -37.16
N SER A 548 4.07 22.17 -37.18
CA SER A 548 5.17 22.02 -38.16
C SER A 548 6.07 20.80 -37.89
N ASN A 549 5.97 20.18 -36.72
CA ASN A 549 6.68 18.96 -36.33
C ASN A 549 5.73 17.73 -36.30
N ARG A 550 4.63 17.78 -37.05
CA ARG A 550 3.55 16.77 -37.05
C ARG A 550 4.06 15.36 -37.40
N ASP A 551 4.99 15.27 -38.34
CA ASP A 551 5.63 14.03 -38.79
C ASP A 551 6.28 13.24 -37.65
N LYS A 552 6.73 13.93 -36.59
CA LYS A 552 7.30 13.30 -35.38
C LYS A 552 6.25 12.88 -34.34
N MET A 553 4.96 13.20 -34.54
CA MET A 553 3.92 13.11 -33.50
C MET A 553 2.69 12.27 -33.89
N ASP A 554 2.37 12.15 -35.19
CA ASP A 554 1.10 11.57 -35.67
C ASP A 554 0.87 10.13 -35.21
N ASP A 555 1.93 9.33 -35.01
CA ASP A 555 1.83 7.95 -34.52
C ASP A 555 1.66 7.85 -32.99
N VAL A 556 1.74 8.97 -32.26
CA VAL A 556 1.82 9.01 -30.79
C VAL A 556 0.57 9.61 -30.14
N VAL A 557 0.00 10.67 -30.71
CA VAL A 557 -1.11 11.40 -30.07
C VAL A 557 -2.03 12.07 -31.08
N ASP A 558 -3.33 12.11 -30.78
CA ASP A 558 -4.30 12.88 -31.56
C ASP A 558 -4.08 14.40 -31.41
N LEU A 559 -3.80 15.06 -32.53
CA LEU A 559 -3.57 16.50 -32.61
C LEU A 559 -4.86 17.34 -32.78
N SER A 560 -6.03 16.70 -32.85
CA SER A 560 -7.32 17.38 -33.07
C SER A 560 -7.61 18.47 -32.03
N ALA A 561 -7.18 18.27 -30.79
CA ALA A 561 -7.33 19.26 -29.72
C ALA A 561 -6.54 20.55 -29.98
N LEU A 562 -5.36 20.45 -30.60
CA LEU A 562 -4.56 21.61 -30.98
C LEU A 562 -5.17 22.35 -32.17
N GLU A 563 -5.70 21.63 -33.14
CA GLU A 563 -6.39 22.23 -34.29
C GLU A 563 -7.64 23.00 -33.85
N ARG A 564 -8.44 22.44 -32.93
CA ARG A 564 -9.58 23.14 -32.32
C ARG A 564 -9.14 24.41 -31.58
N ARG A 565 -8.07 24.33 -30.79
CA ARG A 565 -7.51 25.49 -30.08
C ARG A 565 -7.01 26.56 -31.07
N ARG A 566 -6.31 26.16 -32.14
CA ARG A 566 -5.84 27.02 -33.23
C ARG A 566 -6.97 27.76 -33.91
N ALA A 567 -8.06 27.06 -34.24
CA ALA A 567 -9.25 27.66 -34.86
C ALA A 567 -9.90 28.70 -33.94
N SER A 568 -10.06 28.36 -32.66
CA SER A 568 -10.58 29.26 -31.63
C SER A 568 -9.74 30.53 -31.48
N LEU A 569 -8.41 30.43 -31.47
CA LEU A 569 -7.50 31.59 -31.39
C LEU A 569 -7.53 32.47 -32.66
N ASN A 570 -7.81 31.88 -33.82
CA ASN A 570 -7.96 32.60 -35.09
C ASN A 570 -9.35 33.22 -35.30
N GLY A 571 -10.25 33.12 -34.32
CA GLY A 571 -11.62 33.64 -34.42
C GLY A 571 -12.49 32.92 -35.46
N LYS A 572 -12.06 31.74 -35.94
CA LYS A 572 -12.91 30.87 -36.76
C LYS A 572 -13.77 30.05 -35.81
N ALA A 573 -15.09 30.15 -35.96
CA ALA A 573 -15.99 29.23 -35.25
C ALA A 573 -15.56 27.79 -35.62
N PRO A 574 -15.38 26.89 -34.64
CA PRO A 574 -15.10 25.50 -34.96
C PRO A 574 -16.30 24.98 -35.76
N ASP A 575 -16.09 24.67 -37.04
CA ASP A 575 -17.10 23.99 -37.85
C ASP A 575 -17.49 22.71 -37.07
N SER A 576 -18.79 22.57 -36.86
CA SER A 576 -19.41 21.57 -36.00
C SER A 576 -18.92 20.15 -36.33
N VAL A 577 -18.00 19.64 -35.52
CA VAL A 577 -17.80 18.20 -35.31
C VAL A 577 -18.49 17.86 -33.99
N LEU A 578 -19.83 17.85 -34.05
CA LEU A 578 -20.67 17.09 -33.13
C LEU A 578 -20.93 15.77 -33.85
N GLU A 579 -20.02 14.82 -33.76
CA GLU A 579 -20.28 13.39 -34.02
C GLU A 579 -19.11 12.56 -33.45
N ALA A 580 -19.44 11.81 -32.38
CA ALA A 580 -18.73 10.72 -31.66
C ALA A 580 -18.51 11.02 -30.16
#